data_AF-A0A7C4EUL8-F1
#
_entry.id   AF-A0A7C4EUL8-F1
#
_cell.length_a   1.000
_cell.length_b   1.000
_cell.length_c   1.000
_cell.angle_alpha   90.00
_cell.angle_beta   90.00
_cell.angle_gamma   90.00
#
_symmetry.space_group_name_H-M   'P 1'
#
loop_
_entity.id
_entity.type
_entity.pdbx_description
1 polymer ?
#
loop_
_entity_poly.entity_id
_entity_poly.type
_entity_poly.pdbx_seq_one_letter_code
_entity_poly.pdbx_strand_id
1 'polypeptide(L)'
;MKKNFLVIIFFWIATGVYLGMMAPGICADDSGELAGVAATLGIAHSPGYPLFALIGRVFNLVFGLGSPAYRTNLVAVVLATTGAAIIFLTLLRYSWMAAIFSGVFLLTNYFFINISVVTEVYGVAILLISLILSEIVYCFEENFS
;
A
#
# COMPACT_ATOMS: atom_id res chain seq x y z
N MET A 1 -23.39 -1.69 5.48
CA MET A 1 -23.46 -1.86 4.01
C MET A 1 -23.03 -0.63 3.21
N LYS A 2 -23.61 0.56 3.40
CA LYS A 2 -23.26 1.76 2.60
C LYS A 2 -21.78 2.19 2.72
N LYS A 3 -21.20 2.22 3.93
CA LYS A 3 -19.80 2.63 4.14
C LYS A 3 -18.80 1.67 3.48
N ASN A 4 -18.99 0.36 3.64
CA ASN A 4 -18.10 -0.65 3.04
C ASN A 4 -18.06 -0.54 1.51
N PHE A 5 -19.21 -0.26 0.87
CA PHE A 5 -19.28 -0.05 -0.57
C PHE A 5 -18.45 1.16 -1.02
N LEU A 6 -18.51 2.28 -0.28
CA LEU A 6 -17.69 3.47 -0.57
C LEU A 6 -16.19 3.19 -0.43
N VAL A 7 -15.79 2.41 0.56
CA VAL A 7 -14.38 2.03 0.76
C VAL A 7 -13.89 1.13 -0.37
N ILE A 8 -14.71 0.17 -0.81
CA ILE A 8 -14.38 -0.69 -1.96
C ILE A 8 -14.21 0.14 -3.23
N ILE A 9 -15.12 1.10 -3.48
CA ILE A 9 -14.99 2.03 -4.61
C ILE A 9 -13.69 2.82 -4.51
N PHE A 10 -13.41 3.41 -3.34
CA PHE A 10 -12.20 4.18 -3.12
C PHE A 10 -10.94 3.33 -3.34
N PHE A 11 -10.91 2.10 -2.81
CA PHE A 11 -9.80 1.17 -2.99
C PHE A 11 -9.53 0.88 -4.47
N TRP A 12 -10.56 0.59 -5.27
CA TRP A 12 -10.40 0.31 -6.69
C TRP A 12 -10.02 1.54 -7.50
N ILE A 13 -10.56 2.71 -7.17
CA ILE A 13 -10.15 3.98 -7.80
C ILE A 13 -8.68 4.25 -7.49
N ALA A 14 -8.27 4.19 -6.22
CA ALA A 14 -6.89 4.43 -5.81
C ALA A 14 -5.93 3.44 -6.47
N THR A 15 -6.27 2.16 -6.46
CA THR A 15 -5.47 1.12 -7.11
C THR A 15 -5.38 1.35 -8.62
N GLY A 16 -6.48 1.70 -9.30
CA GLY A 16 -6.46 1.99 -10.73
C GLY A 16 -5.58 3.19 -11.09
N VAL A 17 -5.69 4.29 -10.33
CA VAL A 17 -4.84 5.48 -10.50
C VAL A 17 -3.37 5.11 -10.29
N TYR A 18 -3.06 4.39 -9.22
CA TYR A 18 -1.68 4.06 -8.84
C TYR A 18 -1.06 3.06 -9.81
N LEU A 19 -1.83 2.09 -10.31
CA LEU A 19 -1.38 1.19 -11.38
C LEU A 19 -1.05 1.95 -12.67
N GLY A 20 -1.81 3.00 -12.99
CA GLY A 20 -1.51 3.87 -14.14
C GLY A 20 -0.24 4.72 -13.97
N MET A 21 0.19 4.94 -12.72
CA MET A 21 1.40 5.68 -12.37
C MET A 21 2.57 4.76 -11.97
N MET A 22 2.34 3.44 -11.95
CA MET A 22 3.29 2.44 -11.50
C MET A 22 4.49 2.36 -12.43
N ALA A 23 5.69 2.23 -11.84
CA ALA A 23 6.88 1.98 -12.62
C ALA A 23 6.79 0.63 -13.37
N PRO A 24 7.16 0.56 -14.66
CA PRO A 24 7.08 -0.68 -15.45
C PRO A 24 8.19 -1.69 -15.12
N GLY A 25 9.20 -1.30 -14.35
CA GLY A 25 10.35 -2.14 -14.03
C GLY A 25 11.17 -1.57 -12.87
N ILE A 26 12.47 -1.83 -12.88
CA ILE A 26 13.40 -1.34 -11.86
C ILE A 26 13.52 0.18 -11.96
N CYS A 27 13.52 0.86 -10.83
CA CYS A 27 13.72 2.31 -10.71
C CYS A 27 15.04 2.60 -9.99
N ALA A 28 15.22 3.85 -9.54
CA ALA A 28 16.34 4.23 -8.71
C ALA A 28 16.27 3.56 -7.31
N ASP A 29 17.31 3.81 -6.51
CA ASP A 29 17.43 3.40 -5.11
C ASP A 29 17.41 1.87 -4.92
N ASP A 30 16.75 1.39 -3.87
CA ASP A 30 16.78 -0.02 -3.45
C ASP A 30 15.85 -0.92 -4.27
N SER A 31 15.06 -0.34 -5.17
CA SER A 31 14.05 -1.07 -5.95
C SER A 31 14.59 -2.26 -6.74
N GLY A 32 15.83 -2.17 -7.26
CA GLY A 32 16.48 -3.27 -7.97
C GLY A 32 16.87 -4.43 -7.05
N GLU A 33 17.43 -4.10 -5.89
CA GLU A 33 17.81 -5.08 -4.88
C GLU A 33 16.57 -5.77 -4.30
N LEU A 34 15.58 -4.99 -3.88
CA LEU A 34 14.34 -5.48 -3.30
C LEU A 34 13.53 -6.33 -4.29
N ALA A 35 13.52 -5.99 -5.58
CA ALA A 35 12.91 -6.83 -6.62
C ALA A 35 13.65 -8.16 -6.78
N GLY A 36 15.00 -8.15 -6.75
CA GLY A 36 15.82 -9.35 -6.78
C GLY A 36 15.60 -10.26 -5.57
N VAL A 37 15.56 -9.66 -4.38
CA VAL A 37 15.28 -10.34 -3.10
C VAL A 37 13.87 -10.92 -3.09
N ALA A 38 12.85 -10.18 -3.53
CA ALA A 38 11.49 -10.70 -3.71
C ALA A 38 11.43 -11.87 -4.70
N ALA A 39 12.22 -11.82 -5.77
CA ALA A 39 12.27 -12.88 -6.78
C ALA A 39 13.01 -14.13 -6.30
N THR A 40 14.00 -14.02 -5.41
CA THR A 40 14.91 -15.13 -5.07
C THR A 40 14.86 -15.58 -3.61
N LEU A 41 14.17 -14.83 -2.74
CA LEU A 41 14.28 -14.94 -1.28
C LEU A 41 15.72 -14.76 -0.78
N GLY A 42 16.48 -13.86 -1.42
CA GLY A 42 17.76 -13.38 -0.94
C GLY A 42 17.63 -12.55 0.33
N ILE A 43 18.75 -11.97 0.78
CA ILE A 43 18.78 -11.07 1.94
C ILE A 43 19.15 -9.68 1.41
N ALA A 44 18.28 -8.70 1.67
CA ALA A 44 18.55 -7.32 1.34
C ALA A 44 19.59 -6.72 2.31
N HIS A 45 20.14 -5.56 1.97
CA HIS A 45 20.92 -4.73 2.88
C HIS A 45 20.16 -4.51 4.20
N SER A 46 20.90 -4.26 5.29
CA SER A 46 20.34 -4.08 6.63
C SER A 46 19.20 -3.06 6.61
N PRO A 47 18.00 -3.38 7.13
CA PRO A 47 17.62 -4.46 8.06
C PRO A 47 17.17 -5.80 7.44
N GLY A 48 17.32 -6.01 6.13
CA GLY A 48 17.06 -7.28 5.44
C GLY A 48 15.62 -7.53 4.97
N TYR A 49 14.65 -6.72 5.43
CA TYR A 49 13.26 -6.67 4.95
C TYR A 49 12.56 -8.03 4.68
N PRO A 50 12.57 -8.97 5.63
CA PRO A 50 12.09 -10.34 5.40
C PRO A 50 10.59 -10.41 5.06
N LEU A 51 9.75 -9.58 5.70
CA LEU A 51 8.31 -9.54 5.41
C LEU A 51 8.04 -9.07 3.98
N PHE A 52 8.77 -8.05 3.52
CA PHE A 52 8.68 -7.56 2.15
C PHE A 52 9.09 -8.65 1.15
N ALA A 53 10.21 -9.33 1.39
CA ALA A 53 10.71 -10.41 0.55
C ALA A 53 9.69 -11.55 0.41
N LEU A 54 9.04 -11.95 1.51
CA LEU A 54 8.01 -13.01 1.51
C LEU A 54 6.76 -12.60 0.72
N ILE A 55 6.23 -11.39 0.93
CA ILE A 55 5.07 -10.89 0.18
C ILE A 55 5.43 -10.77 -1.32
N GLY A 56 6.58 -10.19 -1.62
CA GLY A 56 7.12 -10.08 -2.97
C GLY A 56 7.25 -11.44 -3.67
N ARG A 57 7.72 -12.46 -2.95
CA ARG A 57 7.83 -13.83 -3.48
C ARG A 57 6.47 -14.44 -3.80
N VAL A 58 5.47 -14.25 -2.94
CA VAL A 58 4.10 -14.72 -3.22
C VAL A 58 3.58 -14.10 -4.51
N PHE A 59 3.76 -12.79 -4.69
CA PHE A 59 3.32 -12.11 -5.91
C PHE A 59 4.08 -12.57 -7.15
N ASN A 60 5.40 -12.79 -7.03
CA ASN A 60 6.21 -13.32 -8.13
C ASN A 60 5.79 -14.73 -8.56
N LEU A 61 5.28 -15.55 -7.64
CA LEU A 61 4.80 -16.91 -7.92
C LEU A 61 3.36 -16.94 -8.46
N VAL A 62 2.47 -16.10 -7.94
CA VAL A 62 1.04 -16.10 -8.29
C VAL A 62 0.77 -15.33 -9.58
N PHE A 63 1.44 -14.21 -9.81
CA PHE A 63 1.24 -13.38 -10.99
C PHE A 63 2.25 -13.76 -12.08
N GLY A 64 1.77 -14.26 -13.22
CA GLY A 64 2.60 -14.60 -14.38
C GLY A 64 2.90 -13.43 -15.33
N LEU A 65 2.36 -12.24 -15.05
CA LEU A 65 2.45 -11.07 -15.93
C LEU A 65 3.65 -10.18 -15.54
N GLY A 66 4.30 -9.60 -16.56
CA GLY A 66 5.42 -8.67 -16.37
C GLY A 66 6.69 -9.31 -15.81
N SER A 67 7.71 -8.48 -15.63
CA SER A 67 8.99 -8.85 -15.01
C SER A 67 8.85 -9.01 -13.49
N PRO A 68 9.82 -9.64 -12.81
CA PRO A 68 9.82 -9.70 -11.34
C PRO A 68 9.77 -8.32 -10.68
N ALA A 69 10.44 -7.32 -11.26
CA ALA A 69 10.38 -5.94 -10.80
C ALA A 69 8.96 -5.35 -10.92
N TYR A 70 8.28 -5.58 -12.05
CA TYR A 70 6.90 -5.16 -12.24
C TYR A 70 5.96 -5.75 -11.16
N ARG A 71 6.09 -7.06 -10.89
CA ARG A 71 5.28 -7.75 -9.87
C ARG A 71 5.56 -7.23 -8.47
N THR A 72 6.79 -6.80 -8.21
CA THR A 72 7.18 -6.24 -6.91
C THR A 72 6.71 -4.78 -6.78
N ASN A 73 6.70 -3.99 -7.85
CA ASN A 73 6.06 -2.66 -7.84
C ASN A 73 4.55 -2.79 -7.58
N LEU A 74 3.92 -3.84 -8.11
CA LEU A 74 2.51 -4.11 -7.87
C LEU A 74 2.23 -4.42 -6.39
N VAL A 75 3.16 -5.07 -5.68
CA VAL A 75 3.08 -5.24 -4.22
C VAL A 75 3.05 -3.89 -3.51
N ALA A 76 3.96 -2.98 -3.86
CA ALA A 76 4.00 -1.65 -3.25
C ALA A 76 2.67 -0.90 -3.45
N VAL A 77 2.12 -0.93 -4.67
CA VAL A 77 0.83 -0.31 -4.99
C VAL A 77 -0.29 -0.91 -4.16
N VAL A 78 -0.43 -2.24 -4.13
CA VAL A 78 -1.51 -2.93 -3.41
C VAL A 78 -1.43 -2.66 -1.91
N LEU A 79 -0.25 -2.71 -1.32
CA LEU A 79 -0.09 -2.46 0.12
C LEU A 79 -0.42 -1.00 0.48
N ALA A 80 0.08 -0.05 -0.31
CA ALA A 80 -0.17 1.37 -0.08
C ALA A 80 -1.65 1.74 -0.26
N THR A 81 -2.32 1.24 -1.31
CA THR A 81 -3.74 1.54 -1.56
C THR A 81 -4.65 0.83 -0.57
N THR A 82 -4.26 -0.35 -0.07
CA THR A 82 -4.95 -1.02 1.03
C THR A 82 -4.85 -0.20 2.32
N GLY A 83 -3.65 0.28 2.67
CA GLY A 83 -3.46 1.19 3.80
C GLY A 83 -4.28 2.47 3.67
N ALA A 84 -4.25 3.11 2.49
CA ALA A 84 -5.07 4.28 2.20
C ALA A 84 -6.58 4.01 2.37
N ALA A 85 -7.06 2.85 1.92
CA ALA A 85 -8.47 2.47 2.08
C ALA A 85 -8.86 2.25 3.55
N ILE A 86 -7.94 1.73 4.38
CA ILE A 86 -8.14 1.60 5.83
C ILE A 86 -8.23 2.97 6.49
N ILE A 87 -7.34 3.91 6.15
CA ILE A 87 -7.42 5.29 6.64
C ILE A 87 -8.74 5.95 6.23
N PHE A 88 -9.12 5.80 4.96
CA PHE A 88 -10.38 6.33 4.44
C PHE A 88 -11.58 5.75 5.19
N LEU A 89 -11.63 4.44 5.42
CA LEU A 89 -12.68 3.79 6.23
C LEU A 89 -12.70 4.32 7.65
N THR A 90 -11.54 4.45 8.28
CA THR A 90 -11.38 4.92 9.65
C THR A 90 -11.98 6.32 9.78
N LEU A 91 -11.59 7.25 8.90
CA LEU A 91 -12.12 8.61 8.92
C LEU A 91 -13.60 8.68 8.51
N LEU A 92 -14.08 7.79 7.65
CA LEU A 92 -15.50 7.71 7.27
C LEU A 92 -16.39 7.23 8.42
N ARG A 93 -15.82 6.56 9.43
CA ARG A 93 -16.55 6.25 10.67
C ARG A 93 -16.87 7.53 11.44
N TYR A 94 -15.93 8.46 11.53
CA TYR A 94 -16.07 9.75 12.22
C TYR A 94 -16.81 10.82 11.42
N SER A 95 -16.33 11.12 10.21
CA SER A 95 -16.83 12.24 9.41
C SER A 95 -16.63 11.98 7.92
N TRP A 96 -17.72 12.15 7.16
CA TRP A 96 -17.67 12.01 5.71
C TRP A 96 -16.77 13.07 5.05
N MET A 97 -16.68 14.29 5.63
CA MET A 97 -15.77 15.32 5.12
C MET A 97 -14.31 14.90 5.31
N ALA A 98 -13.95 14.43 6.51
CA ALA A 98 -12.59 14.00 6.81
C ALA A 98 -12.15 12.84 5.89
N ALA A 99 -13.05 11.89 5.63
CA ALA A 99 -12.81 10.82 4.68
C ALA A 99 -12.52 11.35 3.27
N ILE A 100 -13.35 12.24 2.74
CA ILE A 100 -13.15 12.82 1.40
C ILE A 100 -11.81 13.58 1.33
N PHE A 101 -11.52 14.44 2.32
CA PHE A 101 -10.25 15.17 2.36
C PHE A 101 -9.05 14.22 2.38
N SER A 102 -9.08 13.17 3.21
CA SER A 102 -8.01 12.17 3.25
C SER A 102 -7.87 11.42 1.93
N GLY A 103 -8.98 11.02 1.31
CA GLY A 103 -8.97 10.30 0.04
C GLY A 103 -8.38 11.14 -1.08
N VAL A 104 -8.80 12.40 -1.20
CA VAL A 104 -8.24 13.35 -2.18
C VAL A 104 -6.77 13.61 -1.90
N PHE A 105 -6.38 13.80 -0.65
CA PHE A 105 -4.99 14.03 -0.27
C PHE A 105 -4.11 12.84 -0.68
N LEU A 106 -4.49 11.61 -0.31
CA LEU A 106 -3.72 10.41 -0.65
C LEU A 106 -3.70 10.15 -2.16
N LEU A 107 -4.75 10.49 -2.91
CA LEU A 107 -4.76 10.32 -4.36
C LEU A 107 -3.92 11.34 -5.14
N THR A 108 -3.71 12.54 -4.59
CA THR A 108 -3.09 13.66 -5.31
C THR A 108 -1.71 14.04 -4.79
N ASN A 109 -1.38 13.65 -3.55
CA ASN A 109 -0.12 14.01 -2.94
C ASN A 109 1.05 13.33 -3.67
N TYR A 110 1.92 14.15 -4.26
CA TYR A 110 3.08 13.68 -5.03
C TYR A 110 4.00 12.78 -4.21
N PHE A 111 4.28 13.13 -2.95
CA PHE A 111 5.17 12.32 -2.11
C PHE A 111 4.61 10.93 -1.85
N PHE A 112 3.33 10.85 -1.46
CA PHE A 112 2.66 9.57 -1.20
C PHE A 112 2.55 8.70 -2.45
N ILE A 113 2.32 9.28 -3.62
CA ILE A 113 2.34 8.55 -4.89
C ILE A 113 3.72 7.94 -5.13
N ASN A 114 4.81 8.72 -5.05
CA ASN A 114 6.16 8.24 -5.39
C ASN A 114 6.60 7.04 -4.53
N ILE A 115 6.32 7.07 -3.22
CA ILE A 115 6.68 5.97 -2.30
C ILE A 115 5.78 4.74 -2.45
N SER A 116 4.71 4.83 -3.25
CA SER A 116 3.71 3.77 -3.42
C SER A 116 3.75 3.11 -4.80
N VAL A 117 4.31 3.78 -5.80
CA VAL A 117 4.34 3.32 -7.21
C VAL A 117 5.65 2.62 -7.61
N VAL A 118 6.63 2.61 -6.70
CA VAL A 118 7.94 1.98 -6.86
C VAL A 118 8.14 0.94 -5.76
N THR A 119 8.85 -0.13 -6.08
CA THR A 119 9.31 -1.16 -5.14
C THR A 119 10.17 -0.51 -4.06
N GLU A 120 9.56 -0.29 -2.91
CA GLU A 120 10.20 0.20 -1.70
C GLU A 120 9.53 -0.41 -0.47
N VAL A 121 10.20 -0.32 0.67
CA VAL A 121 9.74 -0.93 1.94
C VAL A 121 8.57 -0.18 2.56
N TYR A 122 8.25 1.03 2.04
CA TYR A 122 7.20 1.90 2.56
C TYR A 122 5.80 1.31 2.45
N GLY A 123 5.49 0.51 1.43
CA GLY A 123 4.16 -0.07 1.27
C GLY A 123 3.74 -0.91 2.48
N VAL A 124 4.66 -1.73 3.00
CA VAL A 124 4.44 -2.52 4.23
C VAL A 124 4.23 -1.61 5.44
N ALA A 125 5.05 -0.57 5.58
CA ALA A 125 4.94 0.39 6.67
C ALA A 125 3.60 1.15 6.63
N ILE A 126 3.17 1.61 5.46
CA ILE A 126 1.89 2.30 5.26
C ILE A 126 0.74 1.39 5.69
N LEU A 127 0.73 0.12 5.27
CA LEU A 127 -0.31 -0.83 5.67
C LEU A 127 -0.34 -1.02 7.19
N LEU A 128 0.81 -1.29 7.81
CA LEU A 128 0.89 -1.54 9.25
C LEU A 128 0.49 -0.31 10.07
N ILE A 129 0.98 0.88 9.71
CA ILE A 129 0.61 2.14 10.37
C ILE A 129 -0.90 2.38 10.23
N SER A 130 -1.46 2.13 9.04
CA SER A 130 -2.90 2.32 8.81
C SER A 130 -3.75 1.37 9.67
N LEU A 131 -3.34 0.12 9.82
CA LEU A 131 -4.00 -0.84 10.71
C LEU A 131 -3.90 -0.41 12.17
N ILE A 132 -2.69 -0.07 12.65
CA ILE A 132 -2.46 0.36 14.04
C ILE A 132 -3.31 1.59 14.36
N LEU A 133 -3.33 2.59 13.48
CA LEU A 133 -4.17 3.78 13.67
C LEU A 133 -5.66 3.42 13.70
N SER A 134 -6.12 2.54 12.81
CA SER A 134 -7.52 2.09 12.80
C SER A 134 -7.92 1.41 14.12
N GLU A 135 -7.06 0.54 14.65
CA GLU A 135 -7.29 -0.17 15.92
C GLU A 135 -7.25 0.77 17.13
N ILE A 136 -6.29 1.69 17.18
CA ILE A 136 -6.22 2.71 18.24
C ILE A 136 -7.53 3.49 18.28
N VAL A 137 -7.95 3.97 17.12
CA VAL A 137 -9.15 4.77 16.94
C VAL A 137 -10.40 3.97 17.35
N TYR A 138 -10.51 2.71 16.92
CA TYR A 138 -11.60 1.82 17.31
C TYR A 138 -11.66 1.59 18.83
N CYS A 139 -10.51 1.35 19.46
CA CYS A 139 -10.39 1.20 20.90
C CYS A 139 -10.81 2.48 21.66
N PHE A 140 -10.50 3.66 21.12
CA PHE A 140 -10.97 4.92 21.69
C PHE A 140 -12.50 5.08 21.58
N GLU A 141 -13.12 4.66 20.47
CA GLU A 141 -14.59 4.70 20.35
C GLU A 141 -15.27 3.79 21.38
N GLU A 142 -14.78 2.55 21.56
CA GLU A 142 -15.38 1.60 22.51
C GLU A 142 -15.29 2.06 23.97
N ASN A 143 -14.21 2.75 24.36
CA ASN A 143 -13.99 3.15 25.76
C ASN A 143 -14.63 4.50 26.14
N PHE A 144 -14.98 5.35 25.17
CA PHE A 144 -15.45 6.72 25.42
C PHE A 144 -16.80 7.06 24.74
N SER A 145 -17.53 6.04 24.24
CA SER A 145 -18.94 6.16 23.82
C SER A 145 -19.90 5.63 24.88
#